data_AF-A0A943D1G4-F1
#
_entry.id   AF-A0A943D1G4-F1
#
_cell.length_a   1.000
_cell.length_b   1.000
_cell.length_c   1.000
_cell.angle_alpha   90.00
_cell.angle_beta   90.00
_cell.angle_gamma   90.00
#
_symmetry.space_group_name_H-M   'P 1'
#
loop_
_entity.id
_entity.type
_entity.pdbx_description
1 polymer ?
#
loop_
_entity_poly.entity_id
_entity_poly.type
_entity_poly.pdbx_seq_one_letter_code
_entity_poly.pdbx_strand_id
1 'polypeptide(L)'
;MKKQVTLKRLIIVFIFAIFVFNYIKQEITMKRIQEDIVISQKELEELKGKNSKLEADLKKVDSNEYIEKLARDRLGMIKEGEKVVNPKTQN
;
A
#
# COMPACT_ATOMS: atom_id res chain seq x y z
N MET A 1 65.34 9.33 8.45
CA MET A 1 64.47 8.54 7.53
C MET A 1 63.31 7.81 8.24
N LYS A 2 63.49 7.21 9.43
CA LYS A 2 62.44 6.42 10.13
C LYS A 2 61.11 7.16 10.41
N LYS A 3 61.15 8.45 10.79
CA LYS A 3 59.94 9.28 11.04
C LYS A 3 59.04 9.48 9.81
N GLN A 4 59.61 9.49 8.61
CA GLN A 4 58.87 9.68 7.36
C GLN A 4 58.03 8.44 7.03
N VAL A 5 58.56 7.25 7.34
CA VAL A 5 57.90 5.96 7.10
C VAL A 5 56.72 5.76 8.07
N THR A 6 56.88 6.16 9.33
CA THR A 6 55.80 6.10 10.33
C THR A 6 54.65 7.05 9.99
N LEU A 7 54.95 8.25 9.46
CA LEU A 7 53.91 9.21 9.07
C LEU A 7 53.11 8.74 7.84
N LYS A 8 53.79 8.21 6.82
CA LYS A 8 53.12 7.61 5.64
C LYS A 8 52.20 6.45 6.04
N ARG A 9 52.64 5.60 6.97
CA ARG A 9 51.84 4.47 7.48
C ARG A 9 50.61 4.96 8.24
N LEU A 10 50.74 6.03 9.03
CA LEU A 10 49.62 6.65 9.76
C LEU A 10 48.56 7.21 8.79
N ILE A 11 48.99 7.88 7.72
CA ILE A 11 48.08 8.41 6.68
C ILE A 11 47.30 7.29 6.01
N ILE A 12 47.96 6.17 5.68
CA ILE A 12 47.29 5.00 5.08
C ILE A 12 46.23 4.42 6.03
N VAL A 13 46.56 4.27 7.32
CA VAL A 13 45.62 3.79 8.33
C VAL A 13 44.43 4.75 8.48
N PHE A 14 44.68 6.06 8.45
CA PHE A 14 43.62 7.06 8.55
C PHE A 14 42.67 7.02 7.35
N ILE A 15 43.20 6.93 6.13
CA ILE A 15 42.39 6.76 4.92
C ILE A 15 41.57 5.46 5.02
N PHE A 16 42.19 4.37 5.45
CA PHE A 16 41.49 3.09 5.60
C PHE A 16 40.36 3.17 6.63
N ALA A 17 40.58 3.86 7.76
CA ALA A 17 39.53 4.09 8.77
C ALA A 17 38.33 4.87 8.20
N ILE A 18 38.57 5.87 7.36
CA ILE A 18 37.49 6.60 6.66
C ILE A 18 36.71 5.67 5.73
N PHE A 19 37.40 4.82 4.96
CA PHE A 19 36.75 3.85 4.08
C PHE A 19 35.86 2.88 4.87
N VAL A 20 36.39 2.29 5.94
CA VAL A 20 35.63 1.36 6.81
C VAL A 20 34.41 2.05 7.41
N PHE A 21 34.55 3.29 7.88
CA PHE A 21 33.43 4.04 8.44
C PHE A 21 32.32 4.30 7.42
N ASN A 22 32.68 4.70 6.19
CA ASN A 22 31.71 4.88 5.12
C ASN A 22 31.05 3.57 4.71
N TYR A 23 31.82 2.48 4.65
CA TYR A 23 31.29 1.15 4.33
C TYR A 23 30.23 0.68 5.33
N ILE A 24 30.48 0.84 6.64
CA ILE A 24 29.51 0.47 7.68
C ILE A 24 28.23 1.29 7.58
N LYS A 25 28.35 2.61 7.33
CA LYS A 25 27.18 3.46 7.11
C LYS A 25 26.37 3.01 5.90
N GLN A 26 27.05 2.67 4.81
CA GLN A 26 26.42 2.22 3.58
C GLN A 26 25.65 0.91 3.78
N GLU A 27 26.19 -0.04 4.54
CA GLU A 27 25.50 -1.28 4.91
C GLU A 27 24.19 -1.03 5.68
N ILE A 28 24.21 -0.12 6.66
CA ILE A 28 23.00 0.24 7.43
C ILE A 28 21.96 0.90 6.51
N THR A 29 22.38 1.84 5.66
CA THR A 29 21.49 2.50 4.71
C THR A 29 20.89 1.50 3.72
N MET A 30 21.68 0.55 3.22
CA MET A 30 21.21 -0.47 2.29
C MET A 30 20.14 -1.35 2.93
N LYS A 31 20.33 -1.77 4.19
CA LYS A 31 19.31 -2.54 4.91
C LYS A 31 17.99 -1.79 5.07
N ARG A 32 18.05 -0.50 5.44
CA ARG A 32 16.85 0.34 5.55
C ARG A 32 16.12 0.48 4.22
N ILE A 33 16.85 0.71 3.14
CA ILE A 33 16.26 0.81 1.79
C ILE A 33 15.56 -0.51 1.42
N GLN A 34 16.15 -1.67 1.73
CA GLN A 34 15.51 -2.95 1.48
C GLN A 34 14.23 -3.14 2.32
N GLU A 35 14.25 -2.77 3.60
CA GLU A 35 13.05 -2.79 4.46
C GLU A 35 11.95 -1.87 3.91
N ASP A 36 12.28 -0.64 3.51
CA ASP A 36 11.35 0.32 2.94
C ASP A 36 10.73 -0.19 1.63
N ILE A 37 11.53 -0.87 0.79
CA ILE A 37 11.05 -1.51 -0.45
C ILE A 37 10.04 -2.61 -0.13
N VAL A 38 10.32 -3.46 0.85
CA VAL A 38 9.40 -4.56 1.24
C VAL A 38 8.09 -4.00 1.78
N ILE A 39 8.14 -2.98 2.63
CA ILE A 39 6.94 -2.31 3.17
C ILE A 39 6.14 -1.68 2.03
N SER A 40 6.81 -0.91 1.16
CA SER A 40 6.17 -0.23 0.03
C SER A 40 5.52 -1.22 -0.95
N GLN A 41 6.17 -2.36 -1.21
CA GLN A 41 5.59 -3.41 -2.05
C GLN A 41 4.34 -4.01 -1.42
N LYS A 42 4.36 -4.28 -0.11
CA LYS A 42 3.20 -4.81 0.61
C LYS A 42 2.02 -3.84 0.58
N GLU A 43 2.26 -2.55 0.81
CA GLU A 43 1.23 -1.51 0.70
C GLU A 43 0.66 -1.43 -0.72
N LEU A 44 1.52 -1.54 -1.74
CA LEU A 44 1.10 -1.53 -3.14
C LEU A 44 0.23 -2.74 -3.49
N GLU A 45 0.57 -3.94 -3.00
CA GLU A 45 -0.26 -5.13 -3.16
C GLU A 45 -1.62 -4.99 -2.47
N GLU A 46 -1.65 -4.44 -1.25
CA GLU A 46 -2.88 -4.20 -0.52
C GLU A 46 -3.80 -3.21 -1.25
N LEU A 47 -3.23 -2.10 -1.75
CA LEU A 47 -3.97 -1.11 -2.53
C LEU A 47 -4.49 -1.70 -3.84
N LYS A 48 -3.69 -2.51 -4.55
CA LYS A 48 -4.15 -3.21 -5.75
C LYS A 48 -5.30 -4.17 -5.45
N GLY A 49 -5.22 -4.91 -4.34
CA GLY A 49 -6.29 -5.80 -3.90
C GLY A 49 -7.58 -5.04 -3.60
N LYS A 50 -7.49 -3.91 -2.88
CA LYS A 50 -8.62 -3.02 -2.62
C LYS A 50 -9.22 -2.47 -3.91
N ASN A 51 -8.38 -1.98 -4.83
CA ASN A 51 -8.85 -1.45 -6.11
C ASN A 51 -9.57 -2.51 -6.94
N SER A 52 -9.01 -3.72 -7.05
CA SER A 52 -9.64 -4.83 -7.78
C SER A 52 -11.01 -5.21 -7.17
N LYS A 53 -11.12 -5.20 -5.83
CA LYS A 53 -12.40 -5.43 -5.15
C LYS A 53 -13.41 -4.33 -5.45
N LEU A 54 -12.99 -3.06 -5.39
CA LEU A 54 -13.83 -1.92 -5.73
C LEU A 54 -14.31 -1.99 -7.19
N GLU A 55 -13.44 -2.34 -8.13
CA GLU A 55 -13.82 -2.53 -9.54
C GLU A 55 -14.82 -3.67 -9.72
N ALA A 56 -14.66 -4.78 -8.99
CA ALA A 56 -15.61 -5.88 -9.02
C ALA A 56 -16.98 -5.49 -8.44
N ASP A 57 -16.99 -4.72 -7.35
CA ASP A 57 -18.22 -4.21 -6.75
C ASP A 57 -18.88 -3.16 -7.65
N LEU A 58 -18.11 -2.32 -8.34
CA LEU A 58 -18.60 -1.36 -9.32
C LEU A 58 -19.25 -2.08 -10.51
N LYS A 59 -18.64 -3.15 -11.02
CA LYS A 59 -19.26 -4.00 -12.06
C LYS A 59 -20.56 -4.67 -11.61
N LYS A 60 -20.71 -5.00 -10.32
CA LYS A 60 -21.99 -5.50 -9.77
C LYS A 60 -23.04 -4.40 -9.69
N VAL A 61 -22.64 -3.19 -9.31
CA VAL A 61 -23.50 -2.01 -9.26
C VAL A 61 -23.94 -1.57 -10.66
N ASP A 62 -23.08 -1.73 -11.66
CA ASP A 62 -23.35 -1.44 -13.07
C ASP A 62 -24.15 -2.55 -13.77
N SER A 63 -24.51 -3.63 -13.05
CA SER A 63 -25.50 -4.57 -13.55
C SER A 63 -26.86 -3.88 -13.59
N ASN A 64 -27.54 -3.95 -14.74
CA ASN A 64 -28.86 -3.35 -14.95
C ASN A 64 -29.85 -3.70 -13.82
N GLU A 65 -29.69 -4.86 -13.20
CA GLU A 65 -30.54 -5.34 -12.10
C GLU A 65 -30.36 -4.53 -10.79
N TYR A 66 -29.12 -4.10 -10.47
CA TYR A 66 -28.86 -3.23 -9.33
C TYR A 66 -29.33 -1.80 -9.59
N ILE A 67 -29.11 -1.27 -10.80
CA ILE A 67 -29.62 0.04 -11.21
C ILE A 67 -31.16 0.05 -11.19
N GLU A 68 -31.80 -0.99 -11.74
CA GLU A 68 -33.26 -1.14 -11.73
C GLU A 68 -33.78 -1.23 -10.28
N LYS A 69 -33.15 -2.04 -9.42
CA LYS A 69 -33.53 -2.13 -8.00
C LYS A 69 -33.38 -0.79 -7.28
N LEU A 70 -32.26 -0.08 -7.47
CA LEU A 70 -32.02 1.24 -6.87
C LEU A 70 -33.03 2.28 -7.37
N ALA A 71 -33.36 2.26 -8.67
CA ALA A 71 -34.39 3.12 -9.25
C ALA A 71 -35.78 2.80 -8.66
N ARG A 72 -36.13 1.52 -8.53
CA ARG A 72 -37.37 1.07 -7.89
C ARG A 72 -37.46 1.53 -6.43
N ASP A 73 -36.40 1.34 -5.65
CA ASP A 73 -36.34 1.76 -4.24
C ASP A 73 -36.47 3.28 -4.08
N ARG A 74 -35.86 4.08 -4.97
CA ARG A 74 -35.96 5.55 -4.96
C ARG A 74 -37.30 6.08 -5.46
N LEU A 75 -37.94 5.41 -6.42
CA LEU A 75 -39.21 5.82 -7.02
C LEU A 75 -40.43 5.19 -6.32
N GLY A 76 -40.22 4.33 -5.31
CA GLY A 76 -41.30 3.62 -4.62
C GLY A 76 -42.05 2.63 -5.53
N MET A 77 -41.38 2.12 -6.57
CA MET A 77 -41.97 1.19 -7.54
C MET A 77 -41.75 -0.26 -7.09
N ILE A 78 -42.80 -1.10 -7.17
CA ILE A 78 -42.72 -2.54 -6.91
C ILE A 78 -42.69 -3.33 -8.22
N LYS A 79 -41.98 -4.46 -8.24
CA LYS A 79 -41.97 -5.35 -9.41
C LYS A 79 -43.27 -6.14 -9.49
N GLU A 80 -43.72 -6.45 -10.70
CA GLU A 80 -44.89 -7.31 -10.93
C GLU A 80 -44.75 -8.64 -10.14
N GLY A 81 -45.67 -8.88 -9.20
CA GLY A 81 -45.65 -10.03 -8.28
C GLY A 81 -45.15 -9.76 -6.86
N GLU A 82 -44.64 -8.56 -6.53
CA GLU A 82 -44.26 -8.18 -5.17
C GLU A 82 -45.45 -7.57 -4.40
N LYS A 83 -45.71 -8.03 -3.17
CA LYS A 83 -46.73 -7.46 -2.27
C LYS A 83 -46.09 -6.47 -1.31
N VAL A 84 -46.54 -5.21 -1.32
CA VAL A 84 -46.18 -4.23 -0.29
C VAL A 84 -46.75 -4.66 1.05
N VAL A 85 -45.90 -5.04 2.00
CA VAL A 85 -46.30 -5.22 3.40
C VAL A 85 -45.96 -3.94 4.14
N ASN A 86 -46.91 -3.00 4.21
CA ASN A 86 -46.77 -1.81 5.05
C ASN A 86 -46.93 -2.20 6.53
N PRO A 87 -45.91 -2.07 7.39
CA PRO A 87 -46.04 -2.49 8.77
C PRO A 87 -46.57 -1.34 9.63
N LYS A 88 -47.77 -0.78 9.36
CA LYS A 88 -48.48 0.08 10.34
C LYS A 88 -50.00 0.11 10.12
N THR A 89 -50.73 -0.65 10.92
CA THR A 89 -51.98 -0.20 11.58
C THR A 89 -52.40 -1.23 12.62
N GLN A 90 -51.97 -1.02 13.87
CA GLN A 90 -52.71 -1.50 15.03
C GLN A 90 -53.01 -0.25 15.85
N ASN A 91 -54.26 0.21 15.72
CA ASN A 91 -54.88 1.15 16.65
C ASN A 91 -55.06 0.46 18.00
#